data_AF-A0A6A6Q0I6-F1
#
_entry.id   AF-A0A6A6Q0I6-F1
#
_cell.length_a   1.000
_cell.length_b   1.000
_cell.length_c   1.000
_cell.angle_alpha   90.00
_cell.angle_beta   90.00
_cell.angle_gamma   90.00
#
_symmetry.space_group_name_H-M   'P 1'
#
loop_
_entity.id
_entity.type
_entity.pdbx_description
1 polymer ?
#
loop_
_entity_poly.entity_id
_entity_poly.type
_entity_poly.pdbx_seq_one_letter_code
_entity_poly.pdbx_strand_id
1 'polypeptide(L)'
;MASKQATVASFVESAPPGELSNVVADIKALADPSIVQSLDPAFKKYNEEQYTVVTLPGGSEPVLISEHNSLGDGRYFDTASQTSFEVDHASQKASGAQQHPLESQHADFIRSLQRSFTNATAEHFPSSTIGIFPVQSDSAIAILLVANKYSPQNFWNGRWRSTYIVNPSSSSASGEIKVDVHYYEDGNVRMSTSKKVELGGSNGADGIAREIAKAENRFQEELNRGFTSLSEGSFKGLRRQLPVTRQRVEWEKIGGYRLGQDNCGKEEIFHQQVEYLECKEYKDVDLDQDPFIVLNCGHVFTIRTLDGLMDMAKFYKMDENDLAIAIQAQRAPNLSEQELKCCPNCRGSLRNIGRYGRIVRRAQLN
;
A
#
# COMPACT_ATOMS: atom_id res chain seq x y z
N MET A 1 -21.01 10.67 8.09
CA MET A 1 -20.61 9.36 8.63
C MET A 1 -21.34 8.29 7.84
N ALA A 2 -20.66 7.23 7.39
CA ALA A 2 -21.35 6.11 6.75
C ALA A 2 -22.36 5.50 7.74
N SER A 3 -23.50 5.01 7.25
CA SER A 3 -24.47 4.32 8.10
C SER A 3 -23.82 3.05 8.67
N LYS A 4 -24.28 2.59 9.84
CA LYS A 4 -23.78 1.34 10.46
C LYS A 4 -23.82 0.16 9.47
N GLN A 5 -24.86 0.09 8.65
CA GLN A 5 -25.01 -0.91 7.59
C GLN A 5 -23.93 -0.80 6.51
N ALA A 6 -23.62 0.41 6.04
CA ALA A 6 -22.56 0.62 5.04
C ALA A 6 -21.17 0.23 5.58
N THR A 7 -20.90 0.46 6.87
CA THR A 7 -19.66 0.01 7.51
C THR A 7 -19.59 -1.52 7.56
N VAL A 8 -20.68 -2.19 7.98
CA VAL A 8 -20.71 -3.66 8.04
C VAL A 8 -20.60 -4.27 6.64
N ALA A 9 -21.24 -3.69 5.62
CA ALA A 9 -21.08 -4.09 4.24
C ALA A 9 -19.62 -3.99 3.76
N SER A 10 -18.90 -2.94 4.14
CA SER A 10 -17.49 -2.79 3.79
C SER A 10 -16.58 -3.87 4.41
N PHE A 11 -16.94 -4.43 5.56
CA PHE A 11 -16.21 -5.56 6.16
C PHE A 11 -16.40 -6.85 5.36
N VAL A 12 -17.61 -7.08 4.86
CA VAL A 12 -17.90 -8.21 3.95
C VAL A 12 -17.09 -8.07 2.66
N GLU A 13 -17.10 -6.90 2.04
CA GLU A 13 -16.38 -6.65 0.77
C GLU A 13 -14.85 -6.75 0.91
N SER A 14 -14.30 -6.41 2.08
CA SER A 14 -12.85 -6.43 2.33
C SER A 14 -12.32 -7.76 2.88
N ALA A 15 -13.20 -8.75 3.08
CA ALA A 15 -12.86 -10.04 3.66
C ALA A 15 -11.71 -10.73 2.89
N PRO A 16 -10.68 -11.26 3.58
CA PRO A 16 -9.62 -12.02 2.94
C PRO A 16 -10.17 -13.28 2.23
N PRO A 17 -9.46 -13.81 1.22
CA PRO A 17 -9.88 -15.01 0.53
C PRO A 17 -9.95 -16.20 1.50
N GLY A 18 -11.06 -16.93 1.49
CA GLY A 18 -11.28 -18.10 2.35
C GLY A 18 -11.74 -17.78 3.78
N GLU A 19 -11.87 -16.51 4.15
CA GLU A 19 -12.19 -16.09 5.53
C GLU A 19 -13.54 -15.38 5.67
N LEU A 20 -14.33 -15.33 4.58
CA LEU A 20 -15.65 -14.68 4.60
C LEU A 20 -16.55 -15.23 5.71
N SER A 21 -16.57 -16.55 5.91
CA SER A 21 -17.42 -17.18 6.94
C SER A 21 -17.03 -16.73 8.36
N ASN A 22 -15.73 -16.53 8.62
CA ASN A 22 -15.20 -16.00 9.88
C ASN A 22 -15.63 -14.55 10.06
N VAL A 23 -15.44 -13.70 9.04
CA VAL A 23 -15.86 -12.29 9.07
C VAL A 23 -17.36 -12.16 9.34
N VAL A 24 -18.19 -13.03 8.72
CA VAL A 24 -19.63 -13.05 8.97
C VAL A 24 -19.97 -13.47 10.40
N ALA A 25 -19.25 -14.43 10.96
CA ALA A 25 -19.42 -14.84 12.36
C ALA A 25 -19.07 -13.68 13.31
N ASP A 26 -17.99 -12.96 13.05
CA ASP A 26 -17.57 -11.80 13.84
C ASP A 26 -18.58 -10.65 13.72
N ILE A 27 -19.10 -10.38 12.51
CA ILE A 27 -20.16 -9.39 12.31
C ILE A 27 -21.41 -9.76 13.12
N LYS A 28 -21.81 -11.03 13.16
CA LYS A 28 -22.96 -11.49 13.98
C LYS A 28 -22.72 -11.35 15.48
N ALA A 29 -21.46 -11.44 15.92
CA ALA A 29 -21.10 -11.25 17.33
C ALA A 29 -21.06 -9.76 17.73
N LEU A 30 -20.65 -8.88 16.80
CA LEU A 30 -20.47 -7.45 17.06
C LEU A 30 -21.71 -6.60 16.73
N ALA A 31 -22.57 -7.05 15.82
CA ALA A 31 -23.75 -6.35 15.35
C ALA A 31 -25.03 -7.16 15.58
N ASP A 32 -26.19 -6.54 15.36
CA ASP A 32 -27.48 -7.22 15.45
C ASP A 32 -27.55 -8.33 14.37
N PRO A 33 -27.85 -9.59 14.71
CA PRO A 33 -27.92 -10.69 13.75
C PRO A 33 -28.87 -10.44 12.57
N SER A 34 -29.90 -9.60 12.75
CA SER A 34 -30.83 -9.23 11.68
C SER A 34 -30.18 -8.44 10.54
N ILE A 35 -29.03 -7.80 10.78
CA ILE A 35 -28.34 -6.99 9.77
C ILE A 35 -27.84 -7.83 8.59
N VAL A 36 -27.58 -9.13 8.80
CA VAL A 36 -26.99 -10.02 7.79
C VAL A 36 -27.89 -10.16 6.57
N GLN A 37 -29.22 -10.17 6.74
CA GLN A 37 -30.19 -10.24 5.63
C GLN A 37 -30.13 -9.00 4.73
N SER A 38 -29.68 -7.86 5.27
CA SER A 38 -29.52 -6.61 4.53
C SER A 38 -28.17 -6.48 3.81
N LEU A 39 -27.29 -7.48 3.93
CA LEU A 39 -25.94 -7.49 3.35
C LEU A 39 -25.86 -8.32 2.06
N ASP A 40 -26.96 -8.90 1.59
CA ASP A 40 -27.02 -9.66 0.33
C ASP A 40 -26.33 -8.95 -0.85
N PRO A 41 -26.51 -7.62 -1.07
CA PRO A 41 -25.78 -6.91 -2.12
C PRO A 41 -24.25 -6.95 -1.94
N ALA A 42 -23.77 -6.85 -0.70
CA ALA A 42 -22.34 -6.90 -0.39
C ALA A 42 -21.77 -8.32 -0.58
N PHE A 43 -22.53 -9.35 -0.19
CA PHE A 43 -22.15 -10.74 -0.45
C PHE A 43 -22.10 -11.04 -1.95
N LYS A 44 -23.10 -10.59 -2.71
CA LYS A 44 -23.12 -10.73 -4.17
C LYS A 44 -21.89 -10.10 -4.79
N LYS A 45 -21.63 -8.82 -4.47
CA LYS A 45 -20.48 -8.08 -4.97
C LYS A 45 -19.15 -8.76 -4.62
N TYR A 46 -18.98 -9.18 -3.35
CA TYR A 46 -17.80 -9.93 -2.93
C TYR A 46 -17.64 -11.21 -3.75
N ASN A 47 -18.70 -12.02 -3.87
CA ASN A 47 -18.64 -13.31 -4.54
C ASN A 47 -18.28 -13.17 -6.03
N GLU A 48 -18.88 -12.19 -6.72
CA GLU A 48 -18.64 -11.90 -8.14
C GLU A 48 -17.25 -11.33 -8.39
N GLU A 49 -16.79 -10.38 -7.57
CA GLU A 49 -15.45 -9.80 -7.73
C GLU A 49 -14.35 -10.84 -7.43
N GLN A 50 -14.58 -11.72 -6.46
CA GLN A 50 -13.60 -12.68 -5.99
C GLN A 50 -13.59 -14.01 -6.78
N TYR A 51 -14.45 -14.15 -7.78
CA TYR A 51 -14.63 -15.40 -8.52
C TYR A 51 -14.85 -16.59 -7.58
N THR A 52 -15.81 -16.42 -6.66
CA THR A 52 -16.14 -17.46 -5.70
C THR A 52 -16.56 -18.73 -6.43
N VAL A 53 -16.01 -19.84 -5.97
CA VAL A 53 -16.23 -21.15 -6.55
C VAL A 53 -17.29 -21.87 -5.74
N VAL A 54 -18.27 -22.44 -6.43
CA VAL A 54 -19.36 -23.24 -5.85
C VAL A 54 -19.46 -24.58 -6.59
N THR A 55 -19.99 -25.59 -5.92
CA THR A 55 -20.23 -26.91 -6.51
C THR A 55 -21.70 -27.05 -6.86
N LEU A 56 -21.99 -27.50 -8.08
CA LEU A 56 -23.36 -27.71 -8.54
C LEU A 56 -24.02 -28.92 -7.84
N PRO A 57 -25.33 -28.86 -7.55
CA PRO A 57 -26.07 -30.02 -7.04
C PRO A 57 -25.96 -31.22 -7.99
N GLY A 58 -25.35 -32.32 -7.54
CA GLY A 58 -25.17 -33.53 -8.34
C GLY A 58 -23.94 -33.54 -9.26
N GLY A 59 -23.16 -32.46 -9.30
CA GLY A 59 -21.87 -32.38 -9.98
C GLY A 59 -20.70 -32.44 -9.02
N SER A 60 -19.55 -32.95 -9.47
CA SER A 60 -18.27 -32.87 -8.74
C SER A 60 -17.44 -31.66 -9.14
N GLU A 61 -17.67 -31.12 -10.33
CA GLU A 61 -16.85 -30.04 -10.88
C GLU A 61 -17.21 -28.68 -10.25
N PRO A 62 -16.20 -27.91 -9.80
CA PRO A 62 -16.40 -26.55 -9.33
C PRO A 62 -16.75 -25.61 -10.48
N VAL A 63 -17.70 -24.70 -10.24
CA VAL A 63 -18.04 -23.58 -11.15
C VAL A 63 -17.79 -22.25 -10.45
N LEU A 64 -17.37 -21.24 -11.19
CA LEU A 64 -17.11 -19.90 -10.64
C LEU A 64 -18.28 -18.93 -10.87
N ILE A 65 -18.36 -17.91 -10.02
CA ILE A 65 -19.38 -16.87 -10.05
C ILE A 65 -18.72 -15.53 -10.37
N SER A 66 -19.29 -14.78 -11.30
CA SER A 66 -18.78 -13.48 -11.74
C SER A 66 -19.91 -12.62 -12.32
N GLU A 67 -19.63 -11.34 -12.52
CA GLU A 67 -20.54 -10.46 -13.27
C GLU A 67 -20.73 -10.92 -14.73
N HIS A 68 -19.71 -11.55 -15.33
CA HIS A 68 -19.73 -11.99 -16.73
C HIS A 68 -20.63 -13.20 -17.00
N ASN A 69 -21.03 -13.94 -15.97
CA ASN A 69 -21.91 -15.09 -16.10
C ASN A 69 -23.22 -14.94 -15.31
N SER A 70 -23.60 -13.70 -14.98
CA SER A 70 -24.88 -13.40 -14.34
C SER A 70 -26.01 -13.35 -15.37
N LEU A 71 -27.10 -14.07 -15.12
CA LEU A 71 -28.34 -14.00 -15.90
C LEU A 71 -29.36 -13.00 -15.31
N GLY A 72 -29.02 -12.35 -14.19
CA GLY A 72 -29.97 -11.59 -13.38
C GLY A 72 -30.65 -12.47 -12.31
N ASP A 73 -31.32 -11.81 -11.36
CA ASP A 73 -32.13 -12.46 -10.30
C ASP A 73 -31.41 -13.55 -9.48
N GLY A 74 -30.09 -13.43 -9.32
CA GLY A 74 -29.28 -14.38 -8.55
C GLY A 74 -28.98 -15.70 -9.28
N ARG A 75 -29.28 -15.76 -10.59
CA ARG A 75 -28.93 -16.89 -11.45
C ARG A 75 -27.63 -16.65 -12.20
N TYR A 76 -26.85 -17.71 -12.33
CA TYR A 76 -25.59 -17.74 -13.07
C TYR A 76 -25.60 -18.92 -14.04
N PHE A 77 -24.72 -18.88 -15.04
CA PHE A 77 -24.54 -19.99 -15.97
C PHE A 77 -23.08 -20.40 -16.08
N ASP A 78 -22.85 -21.66 -16.42
CA ASP A 78 -21.54 -22.19 -16.75
C ASP A 78 -21.53 -22.77 -18.16
N THR A 79 -20.53 -22.39 -18.95
CA THR A 79 -20.40 -22.78 -20.36
C THR A 79 -19.79 -24.17 -20.53
N ALA A 80 -19.02 -24.64 -19.54
CA ALA A 80 -18.41 -25.97 -19.55
C ALA A 80 -19.46 -27.06 -19.36
N SER A 81 -20.26 -26.92 -18.30
CA SER A 81 -21.33 -27.83 -17.91
C SER A 81 -22.67 -27.54 -18.60
N GLN A 82 -22.77 -26.43 -19.35
CA GLN A 82 -24.00 -25.96 -20.01
C GLN A 82 -25.20 -25.96 -19.06
N THR A 83 -24.99 -25.45 -17.86
CA THR A 83 -25.95 -25.48 -16.76
C THR A 83 -26.09 -24.07 -16.17
N SER A 84 -27.33 -23.67 -15.90
CA SER A 84 -27.64 -22.50 -15.08
C SER A 84 -28.02 -22.89 -13.67
N PHE A 85 -27.72 -22.05 -12.70
CA PHE A 85 -27.92 -22.33 -11.28
C PHE A 85 -28.17 -21.05 -10.50
N GLU A 86 -28.86 -21.17 -9.37
CA GLU A 86 -29.04 -20.11 -8.37
C GLU A 86 -27.94 -20.19 -7.34
N VAL A 87 -27.57 -19.04 -6.76
CA VAL A 87 -26.59 -18.97 -5.69
C VAL A 87 -27.19 -18.24 -4.49
N ASP A 88 -27.15 -18.89 -3.33
CA ASP A 88 -27.25 -18.19 -2.06
C ASP A 88 -25.89 -17.57 -1.73
N HIS A 89 -25.79 -16.25 -1.89
CA HIS A 89 -24.55 -15.51 -1.69
C HIS A 89 -24.05 -15.51 -0.25
N ALA A 90 -24.93 -15.63 0.73
CA ALA A 90 -24.55 -15.63 2.14
C ALA A 90 -23.97 -16.99 2.56
N SER A 91 -24.52 -18.10 2.04
CA SER A 91 -24.02 -19.45 2.33
C SER A 91 -23.01 -19.98 1.30
N GLN A 92 -22.83 -19.29 0.17
CA GLN A 92 -21.98 -19.69 -0.95
C GLN A 92 -22.34 -21.10 -1.48
N LYS A 93 -23.64 -21.38 -1.61
CA LYS A 93 -24.17 -22.66 -2.12
C LYS A 93 -24.95 -22.47 -3.39
N ALA A 94 -24.75 -23.39 -4.33
CA ALA A 94 -25.53 -23.45 -5.57
C ALA A 94 -26.77 -24.33 -5.43
N SER A 95 -27.86 -23.94 -6.07
CA SER A 95 -29.14 -24.67 -6.14
C SER A 95 -29.80 -24.49 -7.50
N GLY A 96 -30.93 -25.18 -7.74
CA GLY A 96 -31.78 -24.90 -8.92
C GLY A 96 -31.09 -25.12 -10.26
N ALA A 97 -30.23 -26.14 -10.36
CA ALA A 97 -29.50 -26.50 -11.58
C ALA A 97 -30.47 -26.84 -12.73
N GLN A 98 -30.32 -26.16 -13.86
CA GLN A 98 -31.15 -26.31 -15.06
C GLN A 98 -30.27 -26.30 -16.31
N GLN A 99 -30.63 -27.05 -17.34
CA GLN A 99 -29.89 -27.05 -18.60
C GLN A 99 -29.92 -25.65 -19.24
N HIS A 100 -28.75 -25.16 -19.63
CA HIS A 100 -28.57 -23.87 -20.30
C HIS A 100 -27.53 -24.01 -21.42
N PRO A 101 -27.97 -24.28 -22.66
CA PRO A 101 -27.07 -24.46 -23.78
C PRO A 101 -26.30 -23.16 -24.10
N LEU A 102 -25.06 -23.31 -24.57
CA LEU A 102 -24.24 -22.18 -24.98
C LEU A 102 -24.78 -21.57 -26.28
N GLU A 103 -25.45 -20.43 -26.17
CA GLU A 103 -25.92 -19.62 -27.29
C GLU A 103 -24.90 -18.53 -27.62
N SER A 104 -24.00 -18.81 -28.57
CA SER A 104 -23.00 -17.84 -29.05
C SER A 104 -22.60 -18.16 -30.49
N GLN A 105 -22.38 -17.13 -31.30
CA GLN A 105 -21.80 -17.24 -32.64
C GLN A 105 -20.36 -17.77 -32.61
N HIS A 106 -19.71 -17.74 -31.44
CA HIS A 106 -18.34 -18.19 -31.19
C HIS A 106 -18.29 -19.49 -30.37
N ALA A 107 -19.37 -20.28 -30.30
CA ALA A 107 -19.46 -21.48 -29.47
C ALA A 107 -18.30 -22.48 -29.69
N ASP A 108 -17.89 -22.72 -30.94
CA ASP A 108 -16.76 -23.61 -31.24
C ASP A 108 -15.42 -23.06 -30.75
N PHE A 109 -15.24 -21.75 -30.85
CA PHE A 109 -14.04 -21.08 -30.35
C PHE A 109 -13.97 -21.09 -28.83
N ILE A 110 -15.10 -20.87 -28.14
CA ILE A 110 -15.21 -21.00 -26.68
C ILE A 110 -14.87 -22.42 -26.23
N ARG A 111 -15.41 -23.45 -26.88
CA ARG A 111 -15.08 -24.85 -26.58
C ARG A 111 -13.60 -25.16 -26.78
N SER A 112 -12.99 -24.61 -27.84
CA SER A 112 -11.56 -24.74 -28.11
C SER A 112 -10.71 -24.05 -27.04
N LEU A 113 -11.06 -22.82 -26.65
CA LEU A 113 -10.43 -22.10 -25.55
C LEU A 113 -10.53 -22.88 -24.25
N GLN A 114 -11.70 -23.43 -23.92
CA GLN A 114 -11.88 -24.16 -22.67
C GLN A 114 -10.95 -25.37 -22.55
N ARG A 115 -10.81 -26.15 -23.64
CA ARG A 115 -9.86 -27.27 -23.69
C ARG A 115 -8.41 -26.79 -23.56
N SER A 116 -8.03 -25.78 -24.34
CA SER A 116 -6.66 -25.28 -24.37
C SER A 116 -6.22 -24.69 -23.03
N PHE A 117 -7.07 -23.87 -22.42
CA PHE A 117 -6.83 -23.27 -21.11
C PHE A 117 -6.80 -24.29 -19.99
N THR A 118 -7.69 -25.28 -20.00
CA THR A 118 -7.68 -26.36 -18.99
C THR A 118 -6.33 -27.09 -19.00
N ASN A 119 -5.79 -27.40 -20.18
CA ASN A 119 -4.49 -28.04 -20.30
C ASN A 119 -3.34 -27.12 -19.84
N ALA A 120 -3.31 -25.88 -20.33
CA ALA A 120 -2.26 -24.93 -19.99
C ALA A 120 -2.22 -24.60 -18.48
N THR A 121 -3.39 -24.47 -17.85
CA THR A 121 -3.48 -24.11 -16.42
C THR A 121 -3.14 -25.28 -15.52
N ALA A 122 -3.42 -26.52 -15.91
CA ALA A 122 -3.04 -27.71 -15.15
C ALA A 122 -1.51 -27.87 -15.00
N GLU A 123 -0.72 -27.30 -15.93
CA GLU A 123 0.74 -27.27 -15.84
C GLU A 123 1.27 -26.23 -14.83
N HIS A 124 0.50 -25.17 -14.57
CA HIS A 124 0.94 -24.01 -13.77
C HIS A 124 0.27 -23.91 -12.39
N PHE A 125 -0.96 -24.41 -12.25
CA PHE A 125 -1.76 -24.31 -11.04
C PHE A 125 -2.11 -25.71 -10.51
N PRO A 126 -1.83 -26.02 -9.22
CA PRO A 126 -2.22 -27.29 -8.62
C PRO A 126 -3.74 -27.53 -8.59
N SER A 127 -4.52 -26.44 -8.50
CA SER A 127 -5.99 -26.45 -8.50
C SER A 127 -6.48 -25.11 -9.01
N SER A 128 -7.30 -25.12 -10.05
CA SER A 128 -7.90 -23.91 -10.65
C SER A 128 -9.28 -24.20 -11.21
N THR A 129 -10.11 -23.16 -11.24
CA THR A 129 -11.43 -23.16 -11.89
C THR A 129 -11.42 -22.09 -12.97
N ILE A 130 -11.95 -22.44 -14.14
CA ILE A 130 -11.94 -21.59 -15.34
C ILE A 130 -13.38 -21.36 -15.78
N GLY A 131 -13.69 -20.14 -16.15
CA GLY A 131 -14.98 -19.77 -16.73
C GLY A 131 -14.74 -18.97 -18.01
N ILE A 132 -15.38 -19.37 -19.11
CA ILE A 132 -15.25 -18.68 -20.40
C ILE A 132 -16.64 -18.28 -20.87
N PHE A 133 -16.90 -16.99 -21.00
CA PHE A 133 -18.25 -16.46 -21.21
C PHE A 133 -18.29 -15.51 -22.41
N PRO A 134 -19.32 -15.58 -23.26
CA PRO A 134 -19.58 -14.51 -24.24
C PRO A 134 -20.00 -13.24 -23.48
N VAL A 135 -19.41 -12.11 -23.84
CA VAL A 135 -19.66 -10.80 -23.21
C VAL A 135 -19.88 -9.72 -24.28
N GLN A 136 -20.36 -8.55 -23.86
CA GLN A 136 -20.61 -7.41 -24.76
C GLN A 136 -21.53 -7.78 -25.93
N SER A 137 -22.66 -8.45 -25.61
CA SER A 137 -23.60 -8.97 -26.62
C SER A 137 -22.91 -9.86 -27.67
N ASP A 138 -22.04 -10.76 -27.21
CA ASP A 138 -21.32 -11.75 -28.03
C ASP A 138 -20.26 -11.17 -29.00
N SER A 139 -19.85 -9.90 -28.79
CA SER A 139 -18.76 -9.28 -29.56
C SER A 139 -17.37 -9.54 -28.97
N ALA A 140 -17.30 -9.97 -27.71
CA ALA A 140 -16.06 -10.31 -27.00
C ALA A 140 -16.27 -11.55 -26.13
N ILE A 141 -15.16 -12.16 -25.70
CA ILE A 141 -15.16 -13.35 -24.85
C ILE A 141 -14.35 -13.06 -23.60
N ALA A 142 -14.95 -13.24 -22.43
CA ALA A 142 -14.27 -13.16 -21.15
C ALA A 142 -13.72 -14.52 -20.76
N ILE A 143 -12.44 -14.59 -20.41
CA ILE A 143 -11.75 -15.74 -19.85
C ILE A 143 -11.40 -15.39 -18.41
N LEU A 144 -11.96 -16.15 -17.48
CA LEU A 144 -11.77 -16.00 -16.04
C LEU A 144 -11.05 -17.22 -15.51
N LEU A 145 -10.04 -16.99 -14.69
CA LEU A 145 -9.32 -18.01 -13.96
C LEU A 145 -9.30 -17.64 -12.48
N VAL A 146 -9.59 -18.62 -11.63
CA VAL A 146 -9.39 -18.51 -10.19
C VAL A 146 -8.65 -19.74 -9.68
N ALA A 147 -7.56 -19.51 -8.95
CA ALA A 147 -6.82 -20.56 -8.26
C ALA A 147 -6.73 -20.21 -6.78
N ASN A 148 -7.20 -21.12 -5.94
CA ASN A 148 -7.34 -20.91 -4.51
C ASN A 148 -6.47 -21.92 -3.76
N LYS A 149 -5.78 -21.47 -2.72
CA LYS A 149 -5.10 -22.35 -1.78
C LYS A 149 -5.29 -21.82 -0.38
N TYR A 150 -6.05 -22.56 0.43
CA TYR A 150 -6.39 -22.19 1.79
C TYR A 150 -5.72 -23.16 2.76
N SER A 151 -5.01 -22.61 3.74
CA SER A 151 -4.33 -23.38 4.77
C SER A 151 -4.57 -22.75 6.14
N PRO A 152 -5.82 -22.75 6.63
CA PRO A 152 -6.15 -22.10 7.91
C PRO A 152 -5.42 -22.72 9.09
N GLN A 153 -5.07 -24.01 9.02
CA GLN A 153 -4.24 -24.69 10.04
C GLN A 153 -2.81 -24.12 10.13
N ASN A 154 -2.32 -23.54 9.04
CA ASN A 154 -1.01 -22.88 8.96
C ASN A 154 -1.16 -21.35 8.91
N PHE A 155 -2.34 -20.82 9.24
CA PHE A 155 -2.62 -19.39 9.34
C PHE A 155 -2.36 -18.59 8.04
N TRP A 156 -2.60 -19.18 6.87
CA TRP A 156 -2.50 -18.44 5.62
C TRP A 156 -3.48 -18.88 4.55
N ASN A 157 -3.87 -17.93 3.72
CA ASN A 157 -4.75 -18.12 2.57
C ASN A 157 -4.24 -17.34 1.37
N GLY A 158 -4.35 -17.93 0.18
CA GLY A 158 -3.94 -17.32 -1.07
C GLY A 158 -4.98 -17.49 -2.16
N ARG A 159 -5.14 -16.46 -2.98
CA ARG A 159 -6.00 -16.47 -4.16
C ARG A 159 -5.31 -15.77 -5.32
N TRP A 160 -5.29 -16.44 -6.45
CA TRP A 160 -4.91 -15.90 -7.75
C TRP A 160 -6.16 -15.77 -8.61
N ARG A 161 -6.32 -14.62 -9.27
CA ARG A 161 -7.39 -14.35 -10.22
C ARG A 161 -6.80 -13.75 -11.48
N SER A 162 -7.21 -14.25 -12.64
CA SER A 162 -6.89 -13.64 -13.92
C SER A 162 -8.16 -13.44 -14.73
N THR A 163 -8.25 -12.28 -15.37
CA THR A 163 -9.39 -11.87 -16.19
C THR A 163 -8.84 -11.42 -17.52
N TYR A 164 -9.31 -12.00 -18.63
CA TYR A 164 -8.92 -11.59 -19.97
C TYR A 164 -10.15 -11.40 -20.84
N ILE A 165 -10.21 -10.29 -21.57
CA ILE A 165 -11.22 -10.00 -22.58
C ILE A 165 -10.57 -10.18 -23.94
N VAL A 166 -11.01 -11.19 -24.67
CA VAL A 166 -10.56 -11.52 -26.02
C VAL A 166 -11.55 -10.96 -27.02
N ASN A 167 -11.06 -10.23 -28.02
CA ASN A 167 -11.85 -9.87 -29.18
C ASN A 167 -11.65 -10.93 -30.28
N PRO A 168 -12.67 -11.72 -30.65
CA PRO A 168 -12.55 -12.78 -31.66
C PRO A 168 -12.14 -12.26 -33.05
N SER A 169 -12.48 -11.01 -33.38
CA SER A 169 -12.22 -10.43 -34.71
C SER A 169 -10.75 -9.99 -34.88
N SER A 170 -10.17 -9.37 -33.86
CA SER A 170 -8.76 -8.92 -33.87
C SER A 170 -7.80 -9.92 -33.25
N SER A 171 -8.32 -10.97 -32.59
CA SER A 171 -7.57 -11.93 -31.77
C SER A 171 -6.65 -11.28 -30.72
N SER A 172 -6.91 -10.02 -30.37
CA SER A 172 -6.24 -9.30 -29.30
C SER A 172 -6.90 -9.62 -27.96
N ALA A 173 -6.10 -9.72 -26.91
CA ALA A 173 -6.60 -9.95 -25.57
C ALA A 173 -6.04 -8.90 -24.61
N SER A 174 -6.91 -8.31 -23.81
CA SER A 174 -6.52 -7.43 -22.71
C SER A 174 -6.96 -8.06 -21.40
N GLY A 175 -6.23 -7.84 -20.32
CA GLY A 175 -6.56 -8.51 -19.07
C GLY A 175 -5.93 -7.90 -17.83
N GLU A 176 -6.28 -8.47 -16.70
CA GLU A 176 -5.79 -8.10 -15.39
C GLU A 176 -5.53 -9.36 -14.57
N ILE A 177 -4.35 -9.43 -13.96
CA ILE A 177 -3.97 -10.47 -13.02
C ILE A 177 -4.00 -9.86 -11.62
N LYS A 178 -4.64 -10.54 -10.65
CA LYS A 178 -4.74 -10.13 -9.25
C LYS A 178 -4.30 -11.25 -8.34
N VAL A 179 -3.51 -10.91 -7.32
CA VAL A 179 -3.05 -11.85 -6.30
C VAL A 179 -3.32 -11.26 -4.93
N ASP A 180 -3.97 -12.06 -4.09
CA ASP A 180 -4.30 -11.72 -2.70
C ASP A 180 -3.83 -12.85 -1.78
N VAL A 181 -2.94 -12.53 -0.84
CA VAL A 181 -2.37 -13.46 0.13
C VAL A 181 -2.49 -12.85 1.50
N HIS A 182 -2.99 -13.63 2.46
CA HIS A 182 -3.15 -13.24 3.85
C HIS A 182 -2.44 -14.25 4.75
N TYR A 183 -1.57 -13.78 5.63
CA TYR A 183 -0.86 -14.55 6.64
C TYR A 183 -1.11 -13.91 8.01
N TYR A 184 -1.54 -14.72 8.98
CA TYR A 184 -2.05 -14.23 10.25
C TYR A 184 -1.58 -15.04 11.48
N GLU A 185 -0.41 -15.66 11.41
CA GLU A 185 0.26 -16.25 12.58
C GLU A 185 0.98 -15.15 13.36
N ASP A 186 0.62 -14.94 14.64
CA ASP A 186 1.21 -13.95 15.55
C ASP A 186 1.29 -12.51 14.98
N GLY A 187 0.44 -12.20 14.02
CA GLY A 187 0.42 -10.92 13.31
C GLY A 187 -0.67 -10.90 12.24
N ASN A 188 -0.68 -9.84 11.42
CA ASN A 188 -1.55 -9.75 10.25
C ASN A 188 -0.75 -9.11 9.11
N VAL A 189 -0.45 -9.91 8.10
CA VAL A 189 0.26 -9.49 6.89
C VAL A 189 -0.58 -9.87 5.69
N ARG A 190 -0.95 -8.88 4.87
CA ARG A 190 -1.68 -9.09 3.63
C ARG A 190 -0.91 -8.48 2.46
N MET A 191 -0.77 -9.25 1.38
CA MET A 191 -0.32 -8.77 0.08
C MET A 191 -1.52 -8.75 -0.86
N SER A 192 -1.85 -7.59 -1.41
CA SER A 192 -2.80 -7.44 -2.52
C SER A 192 -2.12 -6.69 -3.65
N THR A 193 -2.04 -7.31 -4.83
CA THR A 193 -1.40 -6.72 -6.02
C THR A 193 -2.23 -6.99 -7.26
N SER A 194 -2.17 -6.07 -8.23
CA SER A 194 -2.74 -6.28 -9.56
C SER A 194 -1.82 -5.77 -10.66
N LYS A 195 -1.91 -6.40 -11.83
CA LYS A 195 -1.20 -5.98 -13.03
C LYS A 195 -2.11 -6.12 -14.25
N LYS A 196 -2.26 -5.01 -14.97
CA LYS A 196 -2.91 -5.01 -16.29
C LYS A 196 -1.93 -5.53 -17.34
N VAL A 197 -2.44 -6.33 -18.26
CA VAL A 197 -1.68 -7.00 -19.30
C VAL A 197 -2.39 -6.80 -20.63
N GLU A 198 -1.66 -6.35 -21.63
CA GLU A 198 -2.12 -6.28 -23.01
C GLU A 198 -1.36 -7.35 -23.79
N LEU A 199 -2.09 -8.23 -24.48
CA LEU A 199 -1.55 -9.34 -25.26
C LEU A 199 -1.70 -9.04 -26.74
N GLY A 200 -0.62 -9.28 -27.49
CA GLY A 200 -0.63 -9.17 -28.94
C GLY A 200 -1.57 -10.18 -29.59
N GLY A 201 -2.00 -9.87 -30.82
CA GLY A 201 -2.86 -10.77 -31.60
C GLY A 201 -2.25 -12.15 -31.76
N SER A 202 -2.96 -13.20 -31.33
CA SER A 202 -2.53 -14.60 -31.45
C SER A 202 -3.56 -15.43 -32.18
N ASN A 203 -3.12 -16.21 -33.16
CA ASN A 203 -4.04 -17.03 -33.96
C ASN A 203 -4.50 -18.26 -33.17
N GLY A 204 -5.82 -18.36 -32.97
CA GLY A 204 -6.47 -19.54 -32.40
C GLY A 204 -6.36 -19.65 -30.88
N ALA A 205 -7.16 -20.58 -30.32
CA ALA A 205 -7.28 -20.79 -28.88
C ALA A 205 -5.95 -21.14 -28.20
N ASP A 206 -5.15 -22.01 -28.80
CA ASP A 206 -3.85 -22.43 -28.26
C ASP A 206 -2.81 -21.32 -28.28
N GLY A 207 -2.87 -20.42 -29.26
CA GLY A 207 -2.00 -19.24 -29.30
C GLY A 207 -2.29 -18.31 -28.12
N ILE A 208 -3.57 -18.04 -27.90
CA ILE A 208 -4.04 -17.18 -26.81
C ILE A 208 -3.71 -17.78 -25.43
N ALA A 209 -3.93 -19.08 -25.25
CA ALA A 209 -3.59 -19.77 -23.99
C ALA A 209 -2.08 -19.67 -23.67
N ARG A 210 -1.22 -19.85 -24.68
CA ARG A 210 0.25 -19.72 -24.52
C ARG A 210 0.69 -18.30 -24.18
N GLU A 211 0.14 -17.28 -24.85
CA GLU A 211 0.49 -15.88 -24.53
C GLU A 211 0.00 -15.47 -23.15
N ILE A 212 -1.17 -15.95 -22.71
CA ILE A 212 -1.65 -15.76 -21.34
C ILE A 212 -0.70 -16.41 -20.33
N ALA A 213 -0.38 -17.70 -20.50
CA ALA A 213 0.55 -18.41 -19.62
C ALA A 213 1.92 -17.71 -19.54
N LYS A 214 2.45 -17.23 -20.67
CA LYS A 214 3.70 -16.45 -20.72
C LYS A 214 3.61 -15.14 -19.94
N ALA A 215 2.48 -14.43 -20.04
CA ALA A 215 2.28 -13.20 -19.30
C ALA A 215 2.12 -13.42 -17.79
N GLU A 216 1.43 -14.50 -17.38
CA GLU A 216 1.29 -14.91 -15.99
C GLU A 216 2.64 -15.31 -15.38
N ASN A 217 3.43 -16.13 -16.08
CA ASN A 217 4.79 -16.49 -15.67
C ASN A 217 5.68 -15.27 -15.49
N ARG A 218 5.64 -14.34 -16.46
CA ARG A 218 6.40 -13.08 -16.36
C ARG A 218 5.97 -12.27 -15.14
N PHE A 219 4.67 -12.18 -14.85
CA PHE A 219 4.18 -11.48 -13.67
C PHE A 219 4.65 -12.14 -12.37
N GLN A 220 4.62 -13.47 -12.28
CA GLN A 220 5.15 -14.20 -11.13
C GLN A 220 6.65 -13.94 -10.93
N GLU A 221 7.45 -13.97 -11.99
CA GLU A 221 8.88 -13.64 -11.91
C GLU A 221 9.13 -12.21 -11.43
N GLU A 222 8.34 -11.25 -11.92
CA GLU A 222 8.43 -9.85 -11.49
C GLU A 222 8.05 -9.69 -10.01
N LEU A 223 7.04 -10.41 -9.52
CA LEU A 223 6.70 -10.43 -8.09
C LEU A 223 7.86 -10.97 -7.25
N ASN A 224 8.46 -12.09 -7.66
CA ASN A 224 9.60 -12.67 -6.95
C ASN A 224 10.78 -11.69 -6.88
N ARG A 225 11.11 -11.01 -7.99
CA ARG A 225 12.14 -9.96 -8.01
C ARG A 225 11.76 -8.76 -7.14
N GLY A 226 10.48 -8.38 -7.16
CA GLY A 226 9.94 -7.30 -6.33
C GLY A 226 10.15 -7.56 -4.84
N PHE A 227 9.90 -8.79 -4.37
CA PHE A 227 10.15 -9.17 -2.99
C PHE A 227 11.63 -9.10 -2.61
N THR A 228 12.54 -9.59 -3.46
CA THR A 228 13.98 -9.45 -3.23
C THR A 228 14.37 -7.97 -3.12
N SER A 229 13.92 -7.14 -4.05
CA SER A 229 14.21 -5.71 -4.05
C SER A 229 13.64 -4.97 -2.83
N LEU A 230 12.45 -5.34 -2.36
CA LEU A 230 11.86 -4.76 -1.15
C LEU A 230 12.66 -5.14 0.09
N SER A 231 13.06 -6.40 0.20
CA SER A 231 13.82 -6.92 1.34
C SER A 231 15.23 -6.32 1.44
N GLU A 232 15.89 -6.09 0.31
CA GLU A 232 17.27 -5.59 0.28
C GLU A 232 17.37 -4.06 0.19
N GLY A 233 16.34 -3.40 -0.34
CA GLY A 233 16.29 -1.94 -0.53
C GLY A 233 15.45 -1.25 0.53
N SER A 234 14.17 -1.04 0.21
CA SER A 234 13.26 -0.15 0.96
C SER A 234 13.15 -0.51 2.44
N PHE A 235 13.03 -1.80 2.80
CA PHE A 235 12.92 -2.20 4.21
C PHE A 235 14.17 -1.88 5.03
N LYS A 236 15.37 -2.01 4.45
CA LYS A 236 16.62 -1.62 5.12
C LYS A 236 16.74 -0.11 5.30
N GLY A 237 16.13 0.67 4.40
CA GLY A 237 16.05 2.13 4.50
C GLY A 237 15.17 2.61 5.66
N LEU A 238 14.08 1.89 5.96
CA LEU A 238 13.18 2.23 7.07
C LEU A 238 13.82 1.97 8.44
N ARG A 239 14.37 0.76 8.63
CA ARG A 239 15.01 0.38 9.88
C ARG A 239 16.19 -0.55 9.60
N ARG A 240 17.36 -0.12 10.05
CA ARG A 240 18.57 -0.93 9.98
C ARG A 240 18.47 -2.08 10.98
N GLN A 241 18.95 -3.26 10.59
CA GLN A 241 19.05 -4.40 11.51
C GLN A 241 20.00 -4.12 12.68
N LEU A 242 21.07 -3.36 12.41
CA LEU A 242 22.01 -2.86 13.41
C LEU A 242 22.28 -1.36 13.18
N PRO A 243 22.63 -0.62 14.24
CA PRO A 243 23.19 0.73 14.13
C PRO A 243 24.34 0.83 13.13
N VAL A 244 24.73 2.05 12.74
CA VAL A 244 25.83 2.30 11.80
C VAL A 244 27.13 1.64 12.26
N THR A 245 27.35 1.58 13.56
CA THR A 245 28.49 0.92 14.22
C THR A 245 28.56 -0.60 14.03
N ARG A 246 27.49 -1.23 13.52
CA ARG A 246 27.35 -2.70 13.39
C ARG A 246 27.46 -3.45 14.72
N GLN A 247 27.14 -2.77 15.83
CA GLN A 247 27.10 -3.33 17.17
C GLN A 247 25.75 -3.05 17.81
N ARG A 248 25.33 -3.89 18.76
CA ARG A 248 24.12 -3.60 19.55
C ARG A 248 24.34 -2.31 20.34
N VAL A 249 23.24 -1.61 20.59
CA VAL A 249 23.28 -0.38 21.38
C VAL A 249 23.73 -0.71 22.80
N GLU A 250 24.81 -0.07 23.24
CA GLU A 250 25.27 -0.14 24.62
C GLU A 250 24.51 0.89 25.47
N TRP A 251 23.39 0.46 26.04
CA TRP A 251 22.49 1.34 26.79
C TRP A 251 23.14 2.03 27.99
N GLU A 252 24.11 1.38 28.64
CA GLU A 252 24.86 1.97 29.77
C GLU A 252 25.67 3.21 29.35
N LYS A 253 26.21 3.22 28.13
CA LYS A 253 26.96 4.37 27.61
C LYS A 253 26.07 5.52 27.19
N ILE A 254 24.83 5.24 26.75
CA ILE A 254 23.89 6.29 26.33
C ILE A 254 23.51 7.21 27.49
N GLY A 255 23.35 6.68 28.70
CA GLY A 255 22.98 7.49 29.87
C GLY A 255 24.07 8.45 30.34
N GLY A 256 25.33 8.21 29.98
CA GLY A 256 26.47 9.07 30.31
C GLY A 256 27.01 9.90 29.13
N TYR A 257 26.53 9.64 27.91
CA TYR A 257 27.03 10.31 26.70
C TYR A 257 26.52 11.74 26.65
N ARG A 258 27.40 12.71 26.94
CA ARG A 258 27.12 14.11 26.66
C ARG A 258 27.50 14.40 25.23
N LEU A 259 26.48 14.63 24.40
CA LEU A 259 26.68 15.14 23.04
C LEU A 259 27.52 16.42 23.12
N GLY A 260 28.65 16.47 22.40
CA GLY A 260 29.59 17.60 22.43
C GLY A 260 30.87 17.37 23.24
N GLN A 261 30.87 16.51 24.27
CA GLN A 261 32.05 16.20 25.09
C GLN A 261 32.74 14.88 24.69
N ASP A 262 31.95 13.86 24.34
CA ASP A 262 32.48 12.53 24.04
C ASP A 262 32.47 12.23 22.54
N ASN A 263 33.58 12.50 21.84
CA ASN A 263 33.94 11.98 20.49
C ASN A 263 32.83 11.86 19.41
N CYS A 264 31.77 12.66 19.49
CA CYS A 264 30.68 12.69 18.52
C CYS A 264 30.85 13.90 17.58
N GLY A 265 31.92 13.88 16.79
CA GLY A 265 32.25 14.97 15.85
C GLY A 265 33.64 14.79 15.25
N LYS A 266 33.98 15.57 14.22
CA LYS A 266 35.38 15.69 13.77
C LYS A 266 36.15 16.50 14.82
N GLU A 267 37.42 16.16 15.09
CA GLU A 267 38.29 16.87 16.06
C GLU A 267 38.28 18.40 15.87
N GLU A 268 38.23 18.85 14.61
CA GLU A 268 38.18 20.25 14.21
C GLU A 268 36.96 21.02 14.78
N ILE A 269 35.85 20.33 15.04
CA ILE A 269 34.61 20.95 15.53
C ILE A 269 34.68 21.19 17.04
N PHE A 270 35.42 20.36 17.80
CA PHE A 270 35.49 20.46 19.25
C PHE A 270 36.19 21.74 19.74
N HIS A 271 37.15 22.23 18.95
CA HIS A 271 37.90 23.46 19.22
C HIS A 271 37.25 24.71 18.61
N GLN A 272 36.13 24.56 17.90
CA GLN A 272 35.42 25.71 17.39
C GLN A 272 34.84 26.49 18.57
N GLN A 273 35.15 27.78 18.65
CA GLN A 273 34.46 28.69 19.56
C GLN A 273 33.02 28.88 19.06
N VAL A 274 32.06 28.47 19.88
CA VAL A 274 30.63 28.46 19.53
C VAL A 274 29.81 29.42 20.40
N GLU A 275 30.38 29.87 21.52
CA GLU A 275 29.78 30.81 22.45
C GLU A 275 30.71 32.01 22.62
N TYR A 276 30.19 33.23 22.42
CA TYR A 276 30.99 34.45 22.29
C TYR A 276 30.95 35.39 23.51
N LEU A 277 30.05 35.18 24.48
CA LEU A 277 29.95 35.99 25.69
C LEU A 277 30.98 35.56 26.74
N GLU A 278 31.16 34.26 26.92
CA GLU A 278 32.09 33.61 27.86
C GLU A 278 33.25 32.91 27.14
N CYS A 279 33.28 32.99 25.81
CA CYS A 279 34.33 32.42 24.95
C CYS A 279 34.49 30.90 25.08
N LYS A 280 33.37 30.16 25.14
CA LYS A 280 33.39 28.70 25.26
C LYS A 280 33.56 28.00 23.91
N GLU A 281 34.37 26.95 23.91
CA GLU A 281 34.51 26.01 22.78
C GLU A 281 33.35 25.00 22.77
N TYR A 282 33.14 24.33 21.63
CA TYR A 282 32.07 23.36 21.43
C TYR A 282 32.02 22.26 22.51
N LYS A 283 33.18 21.81 22.98
CA LYS A 283 33.29 20.79 24.05
C LYS A 283 32.91 21.29 25.46
N ASP A 284 32.97 22.60 25.68
CA ASP A 284 32.82 23.22 27.01
C ASP A 284 31.39 23.70 27.27
N VAL A 285 30.50 23.55 26.29
CA VAL A 285 29.08 23.93 26.39
C VAL A 285 28.22 22.71 26.69
N ASP A 286 27.34 22.86 27.66
CA ASP A 286 26.29 21.90 27.96
C ASP A 286 25.09 22.12 27.03
N LEU A 287 24.86 21.18 26.11
CA LEU A 287 23.77 21.22 25.13
C LEU A 287 22.37 21.22 25.74
N ASP A 288 22.21 20.67 26.94
CA ASP A 288 20.91 20.63 27.62
C ASP A 288 20.54 22.01 28.19
N GLN A 289 21.54 22.88 28.41
CA GLN A 289 21.36 24.23 28.94
C GLN A 289 21.40 25.30 27.85
N ASP A 290 22.37 25.24 26.93
CA ASP A 290 22.49 26.19 25.81
C ASP A 290 22.69 25.43 24.48
N PRO A 291 21.60 25.03 23.81
CA PRO A 291 21.68 24.23 22.59
C PRO A 291 22.28 25.04 21.43
N PHE A 292 22.80 24.34 20.42
CA PHE A 292 23.40 24.97 19.25
C PHE A 292 22.42 25.18 18.09
N ILE A 293 22.72 26.19 17.27
CA ILE A 293 22.20 26.39 15.92
C ILE A 293 23.33 26.12 14.93
N VAL A 294 23.08 25.18 14.01
CA VAL A 294 23.96 24.92 12.87
C VAL A 294 23.52 25.79 11.70
N LEU A 295 24.41 26.66 11.23
CA LEU A 295 24.14 27.51 10.07
C LEU A 295 24.32 26.72 8.77
N ASN A 296 23.69 27.19 7.70
CA ASN A 296 23.87 26.60 6.36
C ASN A 296 25.31 26.65 5.84
N CYS A 297 26.13 27.58 6.35
CA CYS A 297 27.55 27.66 6.04
C CYS A 297 28.41 26.67 6.84
N GLY A 298 27.80 25.80 7.65
CA GLY A 298 28.47 24.76 8.44
C GLY A 298 28.99 25.22 9.81
N HIS A 299 28.99 26.51 10.10
CA HIS A 299 29.39 27.02 11.42
C HIS A 299 28.31 26.78 12.47
N VAL A 300 28.74 26.47 13.69
CA VAL A 300 27.89 26.18 14.84
C VAL A 300 28.02 27.32 15.84
N PHE A 301 26.91 27.77 16.41
CA PHE A 301 26.85 28.79 17.47
C PHE A 301 25.81 28.39 18.51
N THR A 302 25.95 28.84 19.75
CA THR A 302 24.87 28.69 20.73
C THR A 302 23.65 29.54 20.37
N ILE A 303 22.45 29.10 20.79
CA ILE A 303 21.24 29.90 20.64
C ILE A 303 21.45 31.27 21.26
N ARG A 304 22.02 31.33 22.47
CA ARG A 304 22.25 32.59 23.18
C ARG A 304 23.12 33.57 22.39
N THR A 305 24.23 33.08 21.84
CA THR A 305 25.15 33.90 21.03
C THR A 305 24.47 34.43 19.77
N LEU A 306 23.75 33.57 19.04
CA LEU A 306 23.15 33.94 17.77
C LEU A 306 21.87 34.76 17.93
N ASP A 307 21.07 34.52 18.98
CA ASP A 307 19.90 35.32 19.34
C ASP A 307 20.31 36.72 19.78
N GLY A 308 21.42 36.85 20.50
CA GLY A 308 22.05 38.13 20.83
C GLY A 308 22.51 38.88 19.58
N LEU A 309 23.21 38.21 18.66
CA LEU A 309 23.65 38.81 17.39
C LEU A 309 22.48 39.29 16.53
N MET A 310 21.39 38.52 16.50
CA MET A 310 20.17 38.81 15.73
C MET A 310 19.23 39.79 16.44
N ASP A 311 19.59 40.32 17.61
CA ASP A 311 18.78 41.26 18.40
C ASP A 311 17.35 40.72 18.66
N MET A 312 17.22 39.43 19.01
CA MET A 312 15.91 38.77 19.18
C MET A 312 14.98 39.51 20.16
N ALA A 313 15.54 40.10 21.21
CA ALA A 313 14.83 40.89 22.22
C ALA A 313 14.10 42.14 21.68
N LYS A 314 14.41 42.61 20.47
CA LYS A 314 13.69 43.72 19.82
C LYS A 314 12.39 43.28 19.14
N PHE A 315 12.25 41.98 18.84
CA PHE A 315 11.15 41.42 18.06
C PHE A 315 10.28 40.45 18.88
N TYR A 316 10.83 39.92 19.97
CA TYR A 316 10.21 38.94 20.85
C TYR A 316 10.35 39.37 22.30
N LYS A 317 9.36 39.00 23.13
CA LYS A 317 9.47 39.04 24.58
C LYS A 317 10.34 37.85 25.01
N MET A 318 11.39 38.15 25.75
CA MET A 318 12.32 37.16 26.31
C MET A 318 11.93 36.86 27.77
N ASP A 319 12.23 35.65 28.24
CA ASP A 319 12.13 35.28 29.66
C ASP A 319 13.44 35.54 30.42
N GLU A 320 13.52 35.08 31.68
CA GLU A 320 14.69 35.23 32.56
C GLU A 320 15.93 34.45 32.07
N ASN A 321 15.75 33.50 31.13
CA ASN A 321 16.80 32.66 30.56
C ASN A 321 17.17 33.05 29.12
N ASP A 322 16.84 34.28 28.68
CA ASP A 322 17.07 34.77 27.33
C ASP A 322 16.38 33.91 26.23
N LEU A 323 15.26 33.25 26.53
CA LEU A 323 14.46 32.50 25.56
C LEU A 323 13.21 33.28 25.13
N ALA A 324 12.90 33.23 23.83
CA ALA A 324 11.75 33.92 23.26
C ALA A 324 10.42 33.21 23.63
N ILE A 325 9.60 33.84 24.47
CA ILE A 325 8.33 33.29 24.96
C ILE A 325 7.09 33.81 24.21
N ALA A 326 7.17 35.01 23.64
CA ALA A 326 6.05 35.59 22.91
C ALA A 326 6.53 36.61 21.88
N ILE A 327 5.67 36.91 20.91
CA ILE A 327 5.90 37.99 19.96
C ILE A 327 5.75 39.34 20.69
N GLN A 328 6.64 40.30 20.41
CA GLN A 328 6.48 41.66 20.91
C GLN A 328 5.36 42.39 20.15
N ALA A 329 4.38 42.91 20.88
CA ALA A 329 3.16 43.53 20.34
C ALA A 329 3.35 44.96 19.80
N GLN A 330 4.46 45.62 20.17
CA GLN A 330 4.82 46.92 19.62
C GLN A 330 5.31 46.77 18.17
N ARG A 331 5.11 47.81 17.34
CA ARG A 331 5.55 47.82 15.94
C ARG A 331 7.07 47.61 15.91
N ALA A 332 7.50 46.42 15.48
CA ALA A 332 8.91 46.08 15.37
C ALA A 332 9.64 47.16 14.53
N PRO A 333 10.87 47.54 14.92
CA PRO A 333 11.63 48.60 14.26
C PRO A 333 11.76 48.32 12.76
N ASN A 334 11.77 49.38 11.96
CA ASN A 334 12.05 49.25 10.53
C ASN A 334 13.51 48.80 10.39
N LEU A 335 13.72 47.65 9.76
CA LEU A 335 15.04 47.12 9.42
C LEU A 335 15.20 47.21 7.90
N SER A 336 16.34 47.69 7.43
CA SER A 336 16.70 47.67 6.01
C SER A 336 17.43 46.38 5.64
N GLU A 337 17.43 46.00 4.35
CA GLU A 337 18.10 44.77 3.89
C GLU A 337 19.62 44.81 4.10
N GLN A 338 20.22 46.01 4.19
CA GLN A 338 21.65 46.21 4.43
C GLN A 338 22.06 46.00 5.91
N GLU A 339 21.10 46.01 6.83
CA GLU A 339 21.32 45.81 8.27
C GLU A 339 21.16 44.34 8.71
N LEU A 340 20.82 43.45 7.77
CA LEU A 340 20.75 42.02 8.00
C LEU A 340 22.12 41.46 8.41
N LYS A 341 22.17 40.85 9.60
CA LYS A 341 23.38 40.24 10.12
C LYS A 341 23.73 38.98 9.34
N CYS A 342 25.02 38.68 9.31
CA CYS A 342 25.58 37.50 8.66
C CYS A 342 26.30 36.62 9.69
N CYS A 343 26.67 35.41 9.28
CA CYS A 343 27.54 34.54 10.09
C CYS A 343 28.82 35.30 10.51
N PRO A 344 29.18 35.30 11.81
CA PRO A 344 30.39 35.97 12.29
C PRO A 344 31.69 35.47 11.64
N ASN A 345 31.76 34.18 11.30
CA ASN A 345 33.02 33.55 10.85
C ASN A 345 33.25 33.68 9.35
N CYS A 346 32.20 33.51 8.54
CA CYS A 346 32.33 33.50 7.07
C CYS A 346 31.46 34.52 6.35
N ARG A 347 30.71 35.35 7.09
CA ARG A 347 29.73 36.30 6.53
C ARG A 347 28.65 35.66 5.65
N GLY A 348 28.45 34.35 5.78
CA GLY A 348 27.37 33.61 5.13
C GLY A 348 25.98 34.07 5.57
N SER A 349 25.00 33.85 4.69
CA SER A 349 23.62 34.32 4.89
C SER A 349 22.89 33.57 6.01
N LEU A 350 22.20 34.32 6.88
CA LEU A 350 21.34 33.80 7.94
C LEU A 350 19.86 33.69 7.53
N ARG A 351 19.54 33.98 6.25
CA ARG A 351 18.15 34.13 5.76
C ARG A 351 17.30 32.84 5.86
N ASN A 352 17.96 31.68 5.78
CA ASN A 352 17.29 30.38 5.69
C ASN A 352 17.11 29.68 7.04
N ILE A 353 17.35 30.39 8.15
CA ILE A 353 17.19 29.83 9.50
C ILE A 353 15.78 30.17 9.99
N GLY A 354 14.95 29.14 10.18
CA GLY A 354 13.53 29.29 10.53
C GLY A 354 13.29 30.16 11.77
N ARG A 355 14.17 30.05 12.79
CA ARG A 355 14.11 30.84 14.04
C ARG A 355 14.10 32.35 13.79
N TYR A 356 14.92 32.84 12.86
CA TYR A 356 15.06 34.27 12.55
C TYR A 356 14.17 34.75 11.40
N GLY A 357 13.26 33.89 10.92
CA GLY A 357 12.43 34.19 9.75
C GLY A 357 11.62 35.49 9.87
N ARG A 358 11.20 35.89 11.08
CA ARG A 358 10.49 37.15 11.31
C ARG A 358 11.38 38.37 11.05
N ILE A 359 12.63 38.35 11.53
CA ILE A 359 13.60 39.44 11.36
C ILE A 359 13.96 39.56 9.88
N VAL A 360 14.23 38.42 9.24
CA VAL A 360 14.58 38.34 7.81
C VAL A 360 13.46 38.84 6.92
N ARG A 361 12.23 38.34 7.12
CA ARG A 361 11.07 38.77 6.33
C ARG A 361 10.74 40.24 6.56
N ARG A 362 10.97 40.77 7.76
CA ARG A 362 10.74 42.19 8.05
C ARG A 362 11.69 43.10 7.28
N ALA A 363 12.95 42.70 7.14
CA ALA A 363 13.94 43.42 6.36
C ALA A 363 13.70 43.37 4.83
N GLN A 364 12.93 42.37 4.37
CA GLN A 364 12.56 42.20 2.95
C GLN A 364 11.22 42.86 2.57
N LEU A 365 10.38 43.17 3.57
CA LEU A 365 9.06 43.78 3.37
C LEU A 365 9.07 45.31 3.48
N ASN A 366 10.19 45.89 3.91
CA ASN A 366 10.49 47.32 3.80
C ASN A 366 11.28 47.56 2.52
#